data_AF-A0A355IKW1-F1
#
_entry.id   AF-A0A355IKW1-F1
#
_cell.length_a   1.000
_cell.length_b   1.000
_cell.length_c   1.000
_cell.angle_alpha   90.00
_cell.angle_beta   90.00
_cell.angle_gamma   90.00
#
_symmetry.space_group_name_H-M   'P 1'
#
loop_
_entity.id
_entity.type
_entity.pdbx_description
1 polymer ?
#
loop_
_entity_poly.entity_id
_entity_poly.type
_entity_poly.pdbx_seq_one_letter_code
_entity_poly.pdbx_strand_id
1 'polypeptide(L)'
;MTDTVTYYSWPYYEPYEWTIRSRETHFYNSAKLDTLIKSEILDSSNEKWIPANLKGSVYDESFNRVTSYMKTWNTSSGKWIEMERDSARYDEYNNLVYEVNYEVNNKYKLERKNFHYYYYSRLNTGLENIKEATNESLMRCWTEKGRLHLVNTRGAEFVSIYALDGRLVVNRRLNQQDASFELPQGMYLVILGPERIKVLVP
;
A
#
# COMPACT_ATOMS: atom_id res chain seq x y z
N MET A 1 13.14 -17.84 -14.76
CA MET A 1 14.48 -17.28 -15.07
C MET A 1 15.18 -16.99 -13.75
N THR A 2 16.50 -17.09 -13.68
CA THR A 2 17.27 -16.88 -12.43
C THR A 2 18.46 -15.98 -12.73
N ASP A 3 18.75 -15.05 -11.82
CA ASP A 3 19.91 -14.16 -11.89
C ASP A 3 20.60 -14.10 -10.53
N THR A 4 21.92 -13.89 -10.51
CA THR A 4 22.71 -13.82 -9.28
C THR A 4 23.56 -12.56 -9.29
N VAL A 5 23.35 -11.71 -8.30
CA VAL A 5 24.09 -10.47 -8.08
C VAL A 5 25.05 -10.66 -6.91
N THR A 6 26.34 -10.40 -7.12
CA THR A 6 27.36 -10.44 -6.06
C THR A 6 27.74 -9.03 -5.67
N TYR A 7 27.70 -8.73 -4.37
CA TYR A 7 28.05 -7.42 -3.83
C TYR A 7 29.45 -7.43 -3.22
N TYR A 8 30.25 -6.46 -3.66
CA TYR A 8 31.61 -6.24 -3.21
C TYR A 8 31.66 -5.00 -2.33
N SER A 9 32.50 -5.02 -1.31
CA SER A 9 32.81 -3.85 -0.48
C SER A 9 34.29 -3.50 -0.61
N TRP A 10 34.58 -2.21 -0.61
CA TRP A 10 35.94 -1.69 -0.49
C TRP A 10 36.22 -1.41 1.00
N PRO A 11 37.20 -2.10 1.63
CA PRO A 11 37.53 -1.86 3.03
C PRO A 11 38.24 -0.50 3.20
N TYR A 12 38.02 0.14 4.35
CA TYR A 12 38.69 1.40 4.73
C TYR A 12 40.13 1.21 5.22
N TYR A 13 40.59 -0.03 5.41
CA TYR A 13 41.91 -0.38 5.94
C TYR A 13 42.54 -1.50 5.11
N GLU A 14 43.87 -1.59 5.15
CA GLU A 14 44.61 -2.58 4.36
C GLU A 14 44.28 -4.04 4.72
N PRO A 15 44.33 -4.96 3.74
CA PRO A 15 44.66 -4.71 2.32
C PRO A 15 43.48 -4.11 1.54
N TYR A 16 43.75 -3.10 0.72
CA TYR A 16 42.75 -2.42 -0.12
C TYR A 16 42.35 -3.27 -1.32
N GLU A 17 41.61 -4.34 -1.06
CA GLU A 17 41.11 -5.26 -2.08
C GLU A 17 39.58 -5.34 -2.01
N TRP A 18 38.93 -5.53 -3.16
CA TRP A 18 37.50 -5.77 -3.22
C TRP A 18 37.18 -7.07 -2.47
N THR A 19 36.46 -6.94 -1.35
CA THR A 19 36.02 -8.10 -0.57
C THR A 19 34.56 -8.40 -0.86
N ILE A 20 34.26 -9.65 -1.21
CA ILE A 20 32.89 -10.12 -1.37
C ILE A 20 32.22 -10.13 0.01
N ARG A 21 31.02 -9.55 0.13
CA ARG A 21 30.29 -9.49 1.41
C ARG A 21 28.98 -10.22 1.42
N SER A 22 28.25 -10.10 0.32
CA SER A 22 26.94 -10.70 0.17
C SER A 22 26.68 -11.06 -1.28
N ARG A 23 25.71 -11.94 -1.49
CA ARG A 23 25.16 -12.23 -2.80
C ARG A 23 23.66 -12.37 -2.70
N GLU A 24 22.97 -12.02 -3.77
CA GLU A 24 21.54 -12.21 -3.92
C GLU A 24 21.25 -13.07 -5.14
N THR A 25 20.36 -14.03 -5.01
CA THR A 25 19.84 -14.82 -6.12
C THR A 25 18.36 -14.48 -6.31
N HIS A 26 18.04 -13.99 -7.50
CA HIS A 26 16.73 -13.55 -7.92
C HIS A 26 16.07 -14.62 -8.78
N PHE A 27 14.80 -14.89 -8.50
CA PHE A 27 13.98 -15.85 -9.23
C PHE A 27 12.78 -15.12 -9.80
N TYR A 28 12.56 -15.26 -11.10
CA TYR A 28 11.53 -14.51 -11.81
C TYR A 28 10.43 -15.41 -12.35
N ASN A 29 9.20 -14.90 -12.38
CA ASN A 29 8.09 -15.50 -13.13
C ASN A 29 8.29 -15.32 -14.65
N SER A 30 7.33 -15.79 -15.45
CA SER A 30 7.35 -15.67 -16.92
C SER A 30 7.30 -14.22 -17.42
N ALA A 31 6.73 -13.29 -16.63
CA ALA A 31 6.68 -11.86 -16.91
C ALA A 31 7.93 -11.10 -16.42
N LYS A 32 8.97 -11.82 -15.97
CA LYS A 32 10.22 -11.25 -15.43
C LYS A 32 10.06 -10.41 -14.15
N LEU A 33 9.02 -10.69 -13.36
CA LEU A 33 8.85 -10.12 -12.02
C LEU A 33 9.50 -11.01 -10.97
N ASP A 34 10.17 -10.40 -9.99
CA ASP A 34 10.81 -11.09 -8.86
C ASP A 34 9.78 -11.84 -8.01
N THR A 35 9.90 -13.17 -7.96
CA THR A 35 9.08 -14.04 -7.10
C THR A 35 9.78 -14.41 -5.80
N LEU A 36 11.11 -14.45 -5.83
CA LEU A 36 11.93 -14.79 -4.68
C LEU A 36 13.31 -14.17 -4.83
N ILE A 37 13.80 -13.54 -3.77
CA ILE A 37 15.17 -13.07 -3.63
C ILE A 37 15.75 -13.77 -2.41
N LYS A 38 16.87 -14.46 -2.59
CA LYS A 38 17.63 -15.10 -1.52
C LYS A 38 18.93 -14.34 -1.33
N SER A 39 19.13 -13.76 -0.16
CA SER A 39 20.37 -13.08 0.21
C SER A 39 21.20 -13.98 1.13
N GLU A 40 22.49 -14.09 0.83
CA GLU A 40 23.50 -14.76 1.64
C GLU A 40 24.62 -13.78 1.98
N ILE A 41 25.20 -13.92 3.16
CA ILE A 41 26.39 -13.19 3.59
C ILE A 41 27.55 -14.16 3.74
N LEU A 42 28.77 -13.71 3.43
CA LEU A 42 29.96 -14.51 3.62
C LEU A 42 30.41 -14.43 5.08
N ASP A 43 30.41 -15.55 5.77
CA ASP A 43 30.99 -15.66 7.11
C ASP A 43 32.52 -15.64 7.00
N SER A 44 33.13 -14.52 7.43
CA SER A 44 34.56 -14.33 7.35
C SER A 44 35.37 -15.25 8.27
N SER A 45 34.73 -15.91 9.25
CA SER A 45 35.42 -16.80 10.19
C SER A 45 35.72 -18.18 9.62
N ASN A 46 34.93 -18.63 8.64
CA ASN A 46 35.01 -19.98 8.08
C ASN A 46 34.83 -20.03 6.55
N GLU A 47 34.76 -18.86 5.90
CA GLU A 47 34.60 -18.67 4.45
C GLU A 47 33.35 -19.36 3.86
N LYS A 48 32.29 -19.53 4.65
CA LYS A 48 31.03 -20.11 4.18
C LYS A 48 29.97 -19.06 3.94
N TRP A 49 29.19 -19.28 2.90
CA TRP A 49 27.95 -18.53 2.66
C TRP A 49 26.90 -18.97 3.66
N ILE A 50 26.37 -18.01 4.43
CA ILE A 50 25.27 -18.24 5.36
C ILE A 50 24.03 -17.49 4.86
N PRO A 51 22.82 -18.08 5.02
CA PRO A 51 21.60 -17.37 4.69
C PRO A 51 21.47 -16.09 5.53
N ALA A 52 21.01 -15.02 4.91
CA ALA A 52 20.79 -13.73 5.58
C ALA A 52 19.31 -13.37 5.53
N ASN A 53 18.79 -13.17 4.32
CA ASN A 53 17.41 -12.71 4.10
C ASN A 53 16.75 -13.51 2.98
N LEU A 54 15.43 -13.56 3.03
CA LEU A 54 14.61 -14.15 1.99
C LEU A 54 13.39 -13.25 1.79
N LYS A 55 13.26 -12.68 0.60
CA LYS A 55 12.11 -11.84 0.22
C LYS A 55 11.30 -12.59 -0.83
N GLY A 56 10.01 -12.77 -0.62
CA GLY A 56 9.14 -13.44 -1.60
C GLY A 56 8.01 -12.53 -2.04
N SER A 57 7.57 -12.71 -3.29
CA SER A 57 6.40 -12.04 -3.85
C SER A 57 5.56 -13.02 -4.65
N VAL A 58 4.24 -12.90 -4.52
CA VAL A 58 3.25 -13.67 -5.27
C VAL A 58 2.37 -12.70 -6.04
N TYR A 59 2.09 -13.04 -7.29
CA TYR A 59 1.33 -12.21 -8.20
C TYR A 59 0.07 -12.93 -8.68
N ASP A 60 -0.98 -12.17 -9.00
CA ASP A 60 -2.15 -12.69 -9.71
C ASP A 60 -1.88 -12.83 -11.22
N GLU A 61 -2.91 -13.25 -11.98
CA GLU A 61 -2.84 -13.44 -13.43
C GLU A 61 -2.62 -12.13 -14.21
N SER A 62 -3.00 -10.99 -13.62
CA SER A 62 -2.76 -9.64 -14.15
C SER A 62 -1.42 -9.06 -13.72
N PHE A 63 -0.59 -9.85 -13.03
CA PHE A 63 0.71 -9.45 -12.49
C PHE A 63 0.65 -8.37 -11.40
N ASN A 64 -0.47 -8.23 -10.70
CA ASN A 64 -0.52 -7.44 -9.48
C ASN A 64 0.05 -8.24 -8.31
N ARG A 65 0.82 -7.60 -7.42
CA ARG A 65 1.41 -8.29 -6.25
C ARG A 65 0.35 -8.52 -5.17
N VAL A 66 -0.06 -9.77 -4.99
CA VAL A 66 -1.08 -10.19 -4.00
C VAL A 66 -0.46 -10.44 -2.63
N THR A 67 0.81 -10.82 -2.57
CA THR A 67 1.51 -11.05 -1.30
C THR A 67 2.98 -10.70 -1.44
N SER A 68 3.55 -10.06 -0.42
CA SER A 68 5.00 -9.96 -0.22
C SER A 68 5.35 -10.37 1.20
N TYR A 69 6.56 -10.88 1.40
CA TYR A 69 7.07 -11.18 2.73
C TYR A 69 8.59 -11.03 2.80
N MET A 70 9.09 -10.70 3.99
CA MET A 70 10.52 -10.74 4.33
C MET A 70 10.75 -11.72 5.47
N LYS A 71 11.74 -12.60 5.32
CA LYS A 71 12.28 -13.45 6.38
C LYS A 71 13.75 -13.15 6.60
N THR A 72 14.17 -13.18 7.86
CA THR A 72 15.56 -13.08 8.26
C THR A 72 16.01 -14.40 8.89
N TRP A 73 17.22 -14.83 8.57
CA TRP A 73 17.80 -16.04 9.14
C TRP A 73 18.28 -15.78 10.56
N ASN A 74 17.76 -16.52 11.53
CA ASN A 74 18.25 -16.48 12.89
C ASN A 74 19.32 -17.56 13.08
N THR A 75 20.57 -17.13 13.15
CA THR A 75 21.74 -18.04 13.26
C THR A 75 21.73 -18.85 14.55
N SER A 76 21.28 -18.28 15.67
CA SER A 76 21.23 -18.97 16.97
C SER A 76 20.24 -20.13 17.00
N SER A 77 19.11 -20.00 16.29
CA SER A 77 18.05 -21.01 16.25
C SER A 77 18.06 -21.87 14.99
N GLY A 78 18.83 -21.47 13.96
CA GLY A 78 18.87 -22.14 12.66
C GLY A 78 17.52 -22.11 11.93
N LYS A 79 16.74 -21.03 12.09
CA LYS A 79 15.38 -20.90 11.54
C LYS A 79 15.18 -19.57 10.84
N TRP A 80 14.33 -19.57 9.81
CA TRP A 80 13.79 -18.34 9.23
C TRP A 80 12.73 -17.75 10.14
N ILE A 81 12.88 -16.47 10.47
CA ILE A 81 11.89 -15.67 11.18
C ILE A 81 11.26 -14.73 10.16
N GLU A 82 9.94 -14.78 10.04
CA GLU A 82 9.21 -13.84 9.20
C GLU A 82 9.07 -12.51 9.92
N MET A 83 9.62 -11.47 9.30
CA MET A 83 9.72 -10.13 9.86
C MET A 83 8.54 -9.27 9.41
N GLU A 84 8.12 -9.45 8.15
CA GLU A 84 7.16 -8.60 7.47
C GLU A 84 6.32 -9.45 6.53
N ARG A 85 5.03 -9.11 6.41
CA ARG A 85 4.15 -9.64 5.36
C ARG A 85 3.14 -8.58 4.94
N ASP A 86 2.99 -8.41 3.64
CA ASP A 86 1.92 -7.61 3.07
C ASP A 86 1.00 -8.51 2.26
N SER A 87 -0.28 -8.19 2.25
CA SER A 87 -1.27 -8.86 1.40
C SER A 87 -2.18 -7.83 0.78
N ALA A 88 -2.44 -8.00 -0.52
CA ALA A 88 -3.23 -7.10 -1.30
C ALA A 88 -4.29 -7.87 -2.10
N ARG A 89 -5.40 -7.22 -2.42
CA ARG A 89 -6.44 -7.74 -3.31
C ARG A 89 -6.80 -6.70 -4.34
N TYR A 90 -7.03 -7.16 -5.56
CA TYR A 90 -7.43 -6.32 -6.68
C TYR A 90 -8.83 -6.69 -7.15
N ASP A 91 -9.54 -5.74 -7.76
CA ASP A 91 -10.79 -6.02 -8.49
C ASP A 91 -10.52 -6.51 -9.92
N GLU A 92 -11.59 -6.82 -10.65
CA GLU A 92 -11.55 -7.30 -12.04
C GLU A 92 -10.93 -6.29 -13.04
N TYR A 93 -10.71 -5.05 -12.63
CA TYR A 93 -10.11 -3.97 -13.44
C TYR A 93 -8.69 -3.61 -12.98
N ASN A 94 -8.05 -4.46 -12.16
CA ASN A 94 -6.70 -4.26 -11.60
C ASN A 94 -6.55 -3.08 -10.63
N ASN A 95 -7.63 -2.66 -9.98
CA ASN A 95 -7.52 -1.65 -8.92
C ASN A 95 -7.33 -2.32 -7.55
N LEU A 96 -6.41 -1.79 -6.73
CA LEU A 96 -6.08 -2.31 -5.39
C LEU A 96 -7.24 -2.08 -4.41
N VAL A 97 -8.11 -3.04 -4.12
CA VAL A 97 -9.29 -2.83 -3.25
C VAL A 97 -9.03 -3.06 -1.76
N TYR A 98 -7.95 -3.73 -1.41
CA TYR A 98 -7.62 -4.03 -0.02
C TYR A 98 -6.11 -4.24 0.12
N GLU A 99 -5.55 -3.71 1.20
CA GLU A 99 -4.21 -4.09 1.64
C GLU A 99 -4.17 -4.28 3.16
N VAL A 100 -3.27 -5.14 3.60
CA VAL A 100 -2.98 -5.38 5.02
C VAL A 100 -1.51 -5.67 5.18
N ASN A 101 -0.91 -5.04 6.20
CA ASN A 101 0.51 -5.18 6.51
C ASN A 101 0.66 -5.78 7.91
N TYR A 102 1.60 -6.71 8.04
CA TYR A 102 1.94 -7.40 9.27
C TYR A 102 3.42 -7.19 9.57
N GLU A 103 3.74 -6.89 10.82
CA GLU A 103 5.12 -6.80 11.30
C GLU A 103 5.32 -7.73 12.49
N VAL A 104 6.54 -8.20 12.65
CA VAL A 104 6.90 -9.04 13.78
C VAL A 104 6.98 -8.23 15.08
N ASN A 105 6.39 -8.77 16.15
CA ASN A 105 6.52 -8.19 17.49
C ASN A 105 7.80 -8.66 18.20
N ASN A 106 8.04 -8.16 19.41
CA ASN A 106 9.19 -8.53 20.25
C ASN A 106 9.24 -10.03 20.66
N LYS A 107 8.19 -10.80 20.38
CA LYS A 107 8.09 -12.25 20.63
C LYS A 107 8.21 -13.08 19.35
N TYR A 108 8.69 -12.48 18.26
CA TYR A 108 8.82 -13.13 16.95
C TYR A 108 7.50 -13.66 16.38
N LYS A 109 6.39 -12.98 16.66
CA LYS A 109 5.07 -13.27 16.08
C LYS A 109 4.62 -12.12 15.19
N LEU A 110 4.15 -12.44 13.98
CA LEU A 110 3.53 -11.46 13.09
C LEU A 110 2.22 -10.94 13.70
N GLU A 111 2.11 -9.63 13.79
CA GLU A 111 0.91 -8.92 14.21
C GLU A 111 0.48 -7.96 13.12
N ARG A 112 -0.83 -7.84 12.91
CA ARG A 112 -1.39 -6.89 11.94
C ARG A 112 -1.10 -5.47 12.41
N LYS A 113 -0.38 -4.70 11.60
CA LYS A 113 -0.07 -3.29 11.85
C LYS A 113 -1.15 -2.37 11.32
N ASN A 114 -1.39 -2.44 10.01
CA ASN A 114 -2.29 -1.55 9.29
C ASN A 114 -3.16 -2.36 8.32
N PHE A 115 -4.34 -1.83 8.00
CA PHE A 115 -5.15 -2.32 6.88
C PHE A 115 -5.91 -1.16 6.26
N HIS A 116 -6.06 -1.19 4.94
CA HIS A 116 -6.84 -0.22 4.19
C HIS A 116 -7.80 -0.93 3.24
N TYR A 117 -8.98 -0.35 3.07
CA TYR A 117 -9.90 -0.73 2.01
C TYR A 117 -10.00 0.43 1.04
N TYR A 118 -9.82 0.14 -0.24
CA TYR A 118 -9.98 1.11 -1.31
C TYR A 118 -11.17 0.70 -2.17
N TYR A 119 -11.85 1.71 -2.69
CA TYR A 119 -13.04 1.49 -3.47
C TYR A 119 -12.94 2.35 -4.73
N TYR A 120 -13.08 1.75 -5.90
CA TYR A 120 -13.00 2.43 -7.20
C TYR A 120 -14.38 2.56 -7.83
N SER A 121 -14.58 3.58 -8.67
CA SER A 121 -15.77 3.68 -9.51
C SER A 121 -15.56 2.87 -10.78
N ARG A 122 -16.56 2.08 -11.19
CA ARG A 122 -16.50 1.21 -12.39
C ARG A 122 -16.81 1.95 -13.70
N LEU A 123 -17.11 3.24 -13.65
CA LEU A 123 -17.38 4.05 -14.84
C LEU A 123 -16.11 4.77 -15.31
N ASN A 124 -15.89 4.81 -16.63
CA ASN A 124 -14.95 5.77 -17.23
C ASN A 124 -15.52 7.18 -17.04
N THR A 125 -15.21 7.78 -15.90
CA THR A 125 -15.74 9.08 -15.46
C THR A 125 -14.96 10.27 -16.06
N GLY A 126 -13.88 10.02 -16.82
CA GLY A 126 -12.97 11.07 -17.29
C GLY A 126 -12.22 11.81 -16.17
N LEU A 127 -12.24 11.27 -14.95
CA LEU A 127 -11.63 11.88 -13.78
C LEU A 127 -10.15 11.52 -13.69
N GLU A 128 -9.31 12.42 -14.17
CA GLU A 128 -7.87 12.41 -13.91
C GLU A 128 -7.53 13.17 -12.62
N ASN A 129 -6.37 12.88 -12.01
CA ASN A 129 -5.82 13.60 -10.84
C ASN A 129 -6.67 13.51 -9.56
N ILE A 130 -7.19 12.32 -9.21
CA ILE A 130 -7.78 12.08 -7.89
C ILE A 130 -6.65 12.10 -6.85
N LYS A 131 -6.60 13.14 -6.02
CA LYS A 131 -5.63 13.25 -4.92
C LYS A 131 -6.17 12.53 -3.69
N GLU A 132 -5.27 11.91 -2.92
CA GLU A 132 -5.59 11.39 -1.59
C GLU A 132 -6.20 12.50 -0.71
N ALA A 133 -7.14 12.12 0.15
CA ALA A 133 -7.67 13.04 1.14
C ALA A 133 -6.55 13.43 2.11
N THR A 134 -6.25 14.72 2.20
CA THR A 134 -5.33 15.22 3.23
C THR A 134 -6.04 15.22 4.58
N ASN A 135 -5.28 15.26 5.68
CA ASN A 135 -5.85 15.46 7.02
C ASN A 135 -6.74 16.72 7.07
N GLU A 136 -6.43 17.74 6.28
CA GLU A 136 -7.26 18.95 6.15
C GLU A 136 -8.59 18.67 5.44
N SER A 137 -8.59 17.86 4.38
CA SER A 137 -9.82 17.42 3.69
C SER A 137 -10.70 16.55 4.58
N LEU A 138 -10.12 15.70 5.44
CA LEU A 138 -10.86 14.87 6.40
C LEU A 138 -11.52 15.69 7.52
N MET A 139 -10.91 16.81 7.93
CA MET A 139 -11.53 17.77 8.86
C MET A 139 -12.69 18.54 8.24
N ARG A 140 -12.75 18.60 6.90
CA ARG A 140 -13.79 19.32 6.14
C ARG A 140 -14.91 18.44 5.64
N CYS A 141 -14.78 17.12 5.75
CA CYS A 141 -15.73 16.17 5.19
C CYS A 141 -15.78 14.89 6.03
N TRP A 142 -16.86 14.68 6.79
CA TRP A 142 -17.04 13.50 7.64
C TRP A 142 -18.48 13.01 7.61
N THR A 143 -18.72 11.81 8.17
CA THR A 143 -20.05 11.21 8.25
C THR A 143 -20.41 10.85 9.67
N GLU A 144 -21.67 11.11 10.07
CA GLU A 144 -22.20 10.74 11.38
C GLU A 144 -23.68 10.34 11.22
N LYS A 145 -24.07 9.16 11.75
CA LYS A 145 -25.48 8.72 11.85
C LYS A 145 -26.28 8.87 10.54
N GLY A 146 -25.75 8.38 9.41
CA GLY A 146 -26.42 8.48 8.11
C GLY A 146 -26.37 9.86 7.45
N ARG A 147 -25.56 10.79 7.96
CA ARG A 147 -25.40 12.14 7.40
C ARG A 147 -23.98 12.36 6.93
N LEU A 148 -23.85 13.10 5.83
CA LEU A 148 -22.58 13.66 5.35
C LEU A 148 -22.50 15.12 5.77
N HIS A 149 -21.40 15.50 6.42
CA HIS A 149 -21.12 16.85 6.87
C HIS A 149 -19.96 17.44 6.09
N LEU A 150 -20.09 18.71 5.71
CA LEU A 150 -19.09 19.45 4.95
C LEU A 150 -18.83 20.82 5.59
N VAL A 151 -17.56 21.24 5.62
CA VAL A 151 -17.14 22.59 6.03
C VAL A 151 -16.63 23.36 4.81
N ASN A 152 -17.40 24.38 4.43
CA ASN A 152 -17.08 25.36 3.40
C ASN A 152 -16.28 26.51 4.02
N THR A 153 -14.96 26.37 4.04
CA THR A 153 -14.05 27.40 4.59
C THR A 153 -13.88 28.61 3.67
N ARG A 154 -14.32 28.51 2.40
CA ARG A 154 -14.12 29.55 1.37
C ARG A 154 -15.38 30.36 1.05
N GLY A 155 -16.51 30.08 1.69
CA GLY A 155 -17.74 30.89 1.63
C GLY A 155 -18.51 30.86 0.29
N ALA A 156 -18.03 30.13 -0.72
CA ALA A 156 -18.70 30.06 -2.03
C ALA A 156 -18.40 28.76 -2.81
N GLU A 157 -18.20 27.64 -2.11
CA GLU A 157 -17.95 26.37 -2.78
C GLU A 157 -19.25 25.76 -3.32
N PHE A 158 -19.19 25.30 -4.57
CA PHE A 158 -20.21 24.43 -5.12
C PHE A 158 -19.93 23.01 -4.63
N VAL A 159 -20.96 22.37 -4.07
CA VAL A 159 -20.91 20.95 -3.76
C VAL A 159 -21.72 20.17 -4.77
N SER A 160 -21.09 19.12 -5.31
CA SER A 160 -21.77 18.09 -6.09
C SER A 160 -21.52 16.75 -5.41
N ILE A 161 -22.60 16.06 -5.01
CA ILE A 161 -22.53 14.73 -4.41
C ILE A 161 -23.15 13.75 -5.38
N TYR A 162 -22.38 12.73 -5.74
CA TYR A 162 -22.82 11.65 -6.61
C TYR A 162 -22.91 10.36 -5.80
N ALA A 163 -23.99 9.62 -5.98
CA ALA A 163 -24.03 8.22 -5.57
C ALA A 163 -23.06 7.40 -6.45
N LEU A 164 -22.68 6.19 -6.00
CA LEU A 164 -21.75 5.33 -6.76
C LEU A 164 -22.27 4.91 -8.13
N ASP A 165 -23.58 4.91 -8.33
CA ASP A 165 -24.24 4.66 -9.62
C ASP A 165 -24.08 5.83 -10.61
N GLY A 166 -23.42 6.92 -10.20
CA GLY A 166 -23.20 8.12 -10.99
C GLY A 166 -24.35 9.11 -10.93
N ARG A 167 -25.44 8.80 -10.21
CA ARG A 167 -26.57 9.73 -10.05
C ARG A 167 -26.15 10.91 -9.20
N LEU A 168 -26.40 12.12 -9.70
CA LEU A 168 -26.27 13.34 -8.92
C LEU A 168 -27.34 13.37 -7.83
N VAL A 169 -26.90 13.34 -6.58
CA VAL A 169 -27.76 13.33 -5.38
C VAL A 169 -27.91 14.73 -4.80
N VAL A 170 -26.83 15.50 -4.80
CA VAL A 170 -26.83 16.89 -4.35
C VAL A 170 -26.06 17.73 -5.35
N ASN A 171 -26.61 18.88 -5.70
CA ASN A 171 -25.91 19.90 -6.46
C ASN A 171 -26.31 21.26 -5.93
N ARG A 172 -25.48 21.87 -5.08
CA ARG A 172 -25.86 23.07 -4.33
C ARG A 172 -24.67 23.97 -4.10
N ARG A 173 -24.91 25.28 -4.16
CA ARG A 173 -23.96 26.27 -3.63
C ARG A 173 -24.05 26.32 -2.11
N LEU A 174 -22.93 26.13 -1.43
CA LEU A 174 -22.86 26.29 0.01
C LEU A 174 -22.68 27.79 0.34
N ASN A 175 -23.69 28.39 0.97
CA ASN A 175 -23.65 29.80 1.42
C ASN A 175 -23.39 29.93 2.92
N GLN A 176 -23.32 28.79 3.61
CA GLN A 176 -23.07 28.68 5.04
C GLN A 176 -21.77 27.90 5.25
N GLN A 177 -21.12 28.14 6.39
CA GLN A 177 -19.85 27.51 6.74
C GLN A 177 -19.99 26.00 6.88
N ASP A 178 -21.07 25.53 7.50
CA ASP A 178 -21.33 24.11 7.69
C ASP A 178 -22.55 23.66 6.91
N ALA A 179 -22.43 22.53 6.21
CA ALA A 179 -23.52 21.89 5.48
C ALA A 179 -23.66 20.44 5.89
N SER A 180 -24.89 19.93 5.88
CA SER A 180 -25.16 18.54 6.19
C SER A 180 -26.22 17.99 5.25
N PHE A 181 -26.01 16.76 4.80
CA PHE A 181 -26.85 16.08 3.83
C PHE A 181 -27.26 14.74 4.40
N GLU A 182 -28.57 14.51 4.49
CA GLU A 182 -29.12 13.19 4.74
C GLU A 182 -29.00 12.38 3.46
N LEU A 183 -28.29 11.27 3.56
CA LEU A 183 -28.00 10.40 2.44
C LEU A 183 -28.32 8.97 2.87
N PRO A 184 -28.96 8.14 2.01
CA PRO A 184 -29.07 6.72 2.27
C PRO A 184 -27.71 6.09 2.58
N GLN A 185 -27.70 5.03 3.37
CA GLN A 185 -26.48 4.25 3.60
C GLN A 185 -25.85 3.86 2.26
N GLY A 186 -24.57 4.18 2.09
CA GLY A 186 -23.88 3.99 0.82
C GLY A 186 -22.64 4.84 0.69
N MET A 187 -21.87 4.63 -0.38
CA MET A 187 -20.73 5.49 -0.68
C MET A 187 -21.11 6.60 -1.66
N TYR A 188 -20.43 7.72 -1.51
CA TYR A 188 -20.64 8.91 -2.33
C TYR A 188 -19.31 9.50 -2.76
N LEU A 189 -19.32 10.13 -3.94
CA LEU A 189 -18.26 11.01 -4.39
C LEU A 189 -18.71 12.45 -4.15
N VAL A 190 -17.96 13.17 -3.33
CA VAL A 190 -18.20 14.57 -2.98
C VAL A 190 -17.18 15.41 -3.73
N ILE A 191 -17.67 16.34 -4.55
CA ILE A 191 -16.86 17.37 -5.17
C ILE A 191 -17.10 18.66 -4.40
N LEU A 192 -16.05 19.23 -3.81
CA LEU A 192 -16.08 20.46 -3.04
C LEU A 192 -14.97 21.39 -3.54
N GLY A 193 -15.33 22.37 -4.36
CA GLY A 193 -14.33 23.21 -5.03
C GLY A 193 -13.37 22.37 -5.91
N PRO A 194 -12.04 22.46 -5.72
CA PRO A 194 -11.08 21.62 -6.46
C PRO A 194 -10.93 20.21 -5.88
N GLU A 195 -11.50 19.93 -4.71
CA GLU A 195 -11.33 18.68 -3.99
C GLU A 195 -12.37 17.66 -4.42
N ARG A 196 -11.93 16.40 -4.47
CA ARG A 196 -12.77 15.23 -4.75
C ARG A 196 -12.56 14.23 -3.63
N ILE A 197 -13.58 14.01 -2.83
CA ILE A 197 -13.52 13.25 -1.59
C ILE A 197 -14.49 12.08 -1.69
N LYS A 198 -14.02 10.87 -1.38
CA LYS A 198 -14.89 9.69 -1.32
C LYS A 198 -15.29 9.43 0.12
N VAL A 199 -16.58 9.29 0.38
CA VAL A 199 -17.13 9.10 1.72
C VAL A 199 -18.07 7.91 1.78
N LEU A 200 -18.02 7.18 2.88
CA LEU A 200 -18.99 6.15 3.23
C LEU A 200 -19.95 6.73 4.26
N VAL A 201 -21.23 6.79 3.93
CA VAL A 201 -22.29 7.11 4.89
C VAL A 201 -22.76 5.79 5.53
N PRO A 202 -22.47 5.57 6.83
CA PRO A 202 -22.76 4.31 7.51
C PRO A 202 -24.24 4.08 7.78
#